data_AF-A0A968IXJ2-F1
#
_entry.id   AF-A0A968IXJ2-F1
#
_cell.length_a   1.000
_cell.length_b   1.000
_cell.length_c   1.000
_cell.angle_alpha   90.00
_cell.angle_beta   90.00
_cell.angle_gamma   90.00
#
_symmetry.space_group_name_H-M   'P 1'
#
loop_
_entity.id
_entity.type
_entity.pdbx_description
1 polymer ?
#
loop_
_entity_poly.entity_id
_entity_poly.type
_entity_poly.pdbx_seq_one_letter_code
_entity_poly.pdbx_strand_id
1 'polypeptide(L)'
;MIVIPCKRVEELSEARLNEMGVTSDDWQQKLLNIDAYSWDGFSDEFQAYWDLEKAQKFIETRRELTSSKVGLSSQQLAVSVDLLTTGIVSQLWENQQQAVDRLKAYWKWFKGETEASAGLGQLLKSFLDTEVKNYKASGRQPEIHYSLLRHQIKQWVEMGWLFEQPKGTAVKDLMYDLGWRFKQGKWSKD
;
A
#
# COMPACT_ATOMS: atom_id res chain seq x y z
N MET A 1 20.02 0.78 -6.85
CA MET A 1 18.84 1.59 -7.20
C MET A 1 17.86 0.64 -7.86
N ILE A 2 16.79 0.29 -7.15
CA ILE A 2 15.87 -0.80 -7.53
C ILE A 2 14.52 -0.15 -7.83
N VAL A 3 13.99 -0.45 -9.02
CA VAL A 3 12.79 0.16 -9.60
C VAL A 3 11.53 -0.42 -8.95
N ILE A 4 10.61 0.48 -8.55
CA ILE A 4 9.33 0.18 -7.90
C ILE A 4 8.27 -0.02 -9.00
N PRO A 5 7.35 -1.00 -8.88
CA PRO A 5 6.24 -1.13 -9.81
C PRO A 5 5.27 0.04 -9.62
N CYS A 6 5.22 0.95 -10.59
CA CYS A 6 4.29 2.06 -10.62
C CYS A 6 2.98 1.63 -11.29
N LYS A 7 1.84 2.02 -10.71
CA LYS A 7 0.59 2.16 -11.48
C LYS A 7 0.83 3.16 -12.61
N ARG A 8 0.14 2.97 -13.73
CA ARG A 8 0.18 3.92 -14.86
C ARG A 8 -0.22 5.31 -14.36
N VAL A 9 0.42 6.37 -14.86
CA VAL A 9 0.15 7.76 -14.39
C VAL A 9 -1.31 8.12 -14.62
N GLU A 10 -1.88 7.58 -15.69
CA GLU A 10 -3.29 7.65 -16.08
C GLU A 10 -4.23 6.99 -15.06
N GLU A 11 -3.71 6.15 -14.16
CA GLU A 11 -4.45 5.45 -13.10
C GLU A 11 -4.28 6.12 -11.72
N LEU A 12 -3.49 7.20 -11.63
CA LEU A 12 -3.31 7.98 -10.39
C LEU A 12 -4.44 9.01 -10.26
N SER A 13 -4.95 9.20 -9.03
CA SER A 13 -5.95 10.23 -8.76
C SER A 13 -5.36 11.64 -8.86
N GLU A 14 -6.18 12.64 -9.21
CA GLU A 14 -5.78 14.05 -9.26
C GLU A 14 -5.15 14.54 -7.95
N ALA A 15 -5.66 14.08 -6.81
CA ALA A 15 -5.08 14.40 -5.51
C ALA A 15 -3.62 13.91 -5.39
N ARG A 16 -3.32 12.71 -5.90
CA ARG A 16 -1.97 12.14 -5.86
C ARG A 16 -1.03 12.80 -6.85
N LEU A 17 -1.52 13.16 -8.04
CA LEU A 17 -0.78 13.93 -9.03
C LEU A 17 -0.35 15.30 -8.46
N ASN A 18 -1.28 15.99 -7.79
CA ASN A 18 -1.01 17.26 -7.12
C ASN A 18 0.00 17.14 -5.97
N GLU A 19 -0.08 16.10 -5.14
CA GLU A 19 0.91 15.83 -4.08
C GLU A 19 2.32 15.58 -4.62
N MET A 20 2.43 14.90 -5.76
CA MET A 20 3.70 14.62 -6.43
C MET A 20 4.24 15.82 -7.23
N GLY A 21 3.48 16.91 -7.28
CA GLY A 21 3.77 18.07 -8.13
C GLY A 21 3.82 17.71 -9.60
N VAL A 22 3.08 16.67 -10.01
CA VAL A 22 3.02 16.16 -11.38
C VAL A 22 1.75 16.69 -12.04
N THR A 23 1.91 17.36 -13.17
CA THR A 23 0.83 17.86 -14.03
C THR A 23 0.67 16.95 -15.25
N SER A 24 -0.44 17.07 -15.96
CA SER A 24 -0.67 16.37 -17.23
C SER A 24 0.41 16.65 -18.28
N ASP A 25 1.13 17.76 -18.14
CA ASP A 25 2.01 18.30 -19.16
C ASP A 25 3.51 18.08 -18.84
N ASP A 26 3.85 17.73 -17.58
CA ASP A 26 5.25 17.57 -17.12
C ASP A 26 5.56 16.21 -16.47
N TRP A 27 4.59 15.29 -16.41
CA TRP A 27 4.76 13.99 -15.76
C TRP A 27 5.90 13.15 -16.34
N GLN A 28 6.12 13.20 -17.66
CA GLN A 28 7.20 12.49 -18.34
C GLN A 28 8.59 13.03 -17.97
N GLN A 29 8.70 14.29 -17.56
CA GLN A 29 9.97 14.91 -17.16
C GLN A 29 10.29 14.69 -15.68
N LYS A 30 9.26 14.50 -14.84
CA LYS A 30 9.40 14.28 -13.39
C LYS A 30 9.47 12.81 -12.99
N LEU A 31 8.95 11.92 -13.82
CA LEU A 31 9.10 10.47 -13.67
C LEU A 31 10.33 10.00 -14.46
N LEU A 32 10.88 8.84 -14.09
CA LEU A 32 11.97 8.20 -14.83
C LEU A 32 11.54 8.08 -16.30
N ASN A 33 12.12 8.91 -17.18
CA ASN A 33 11.88 8.82 -18.61
C ASN A 33 12.65 7.61 -19.14
N ILE A 34 11.98 6.45 -19.15
CA ILE A 34 12.52 5.17 -19.61
C ILE A 34 13.02 5.29 -21.07
N ASP A 35 12.39 6.15 -21.87
CA ASP A 35 12.74 6.38 -23.28
C ASP A 35 13.95 7.33 -23.43
N ALA A 36 14.37 8.04 -22.38
CA ALA A 36 15.60 8.81 -22.37
C ALA A 36 16.85 7.94 -22.15
N TYR A 37 16.67 6.66 -21.79
CA TYR A 37 17.76 5.70 -21.71
C TYR A 37 17.90 4.98 -23.05
N SER A 38 19.14 4.91 -23.55
CA SER A 38 19.45 4.05 -24.70
C SER A 38 19.38 2.60 -24.23
N TRP A 39 18.46 1.84 -24.83
CA TRP A 39 18.31 0.40 -24.65
C TRP A 39 19.12 -0.41 -25.68
N ASP A 40 19.87 0.28 -26.55
CA ASP A 40 20.73 -0.37 -27.54
C ASP A 40 21.83 -1.15 -26.81
N GLY A 41 22.04 -2.41 -27.22
CA GLY A 41 22.95 -3.34 -26.56
C GLY A 41 22.28 -4.13 -25.44
N PHE A 42 21.42 -3.50 -24.62
CA PHE A 42 20.83 -4.13 -23.42
C PHE A 42 20.18 -5.48 -23.69
N SER A 43 19.57 -5.70 -24.87
CA SER A 43 19.01 -7.00 -25.24
C SER A 43 20.03 -8.13 -25.21
N ASP A 44 21.26 -7.86 -25.62
CA ASP A 44 22.32 -8.86 -25.79
C ASP A 44 22.93 -9.19 -24.43
N GLU A 45 23.25 -8.18 -23.61
CA GLU A 45 23.69 -8.43 -22.24
C GLU A 45 22.58 -9.03 -21.37
N PHE A 46 21.32 -8.62 -21.58
CA PHE A 46 20.18 -9.18 -20.87
C PHE A 46 19.96 -10.64 -21.25
N GLN A 47 20.02 -11.00 -22.53
CA GLN A 47 19.88 -12.39 -22.98
C GLN A 47 21.06 -13.26 -22.55
N ALA A 48 22.28 -12.72 -22.59
CA ALA A 48 23.47 -13.41 -22.10
C ALA A 48 23.41 -13.63 -20.57
N TYR A 49 22.84 -12.67 -19.85
CA TYR A 49 22.67 -12.78 -18.41
C TYR A 49 21.49 -13.68 -18.03
N TRP A 50 20.33 -13.55 -18.67
CA TRP A 50 19.11 -14.34 -18.45
C TRP A 50 19.06 -15.57 -19.36
N ASP A 51 19.96 -16.50 -19.08
CA ASP A 51 19.93 -17.83 -19.70
C ASP A 51 18.76 -18.69 -19.21
N LEU A 52 18.61 -19.86 -19.85
CA LEU A 52 17.54 -20.81 -19.56
C LEU A 52 17.59 -21.34 -18.12
N GLU A 53 18.79 -21.45 -17.54
CA GLU A 53 18.99 -21.90 -16.16
C GLU A 53 18.46 -20.86 -15.17
N LYS A 54 18.80 -19.59 -15.34
CA LYS A 54 18.28 -18.50 -14.50
C LYS A 54 16.78 -18.31 -14.69
N ALA A 55 16.27 -18.44 -15.91
CA ALA A 55 14.84 -18.40 -16.17
C ALA A 55 14.09 -19.51 -15.42
N GLN A 56 14.65 -20.73 -15.40
CA GLN A 56 14.08 -21.83 -14.63
C GLN A 56 14.14 -21.56 -13.12
N LYS A 57 15.29 -21.12 -12.60
CA LYS A 57 15.43 -20.72 -11.18
C LYS A 57 14.44 -19.62 -10.80
N PHE A 58 14.18 -18.66 -11.68
CA PHE A 58 13.17 -17.63 -11.46
C PHE A 58 11.77 -18.21 -11.25
N ILE A 59 11.34 -19.12 -12.12
CA ILE A 59 10.02 -19.75 -12.00
C ILE A 59 9.92 -20.54 -10.68
N GLU A 60 10.95 -21.32 -10.36
CA GLU A 60 11.02 -22.14 -9.15
C GLU A 60 11.00 -21.27 -7.88
N THR A 61 11.88 -20.28 -7.78
CA THR A 61 11.94 -19.35 -6.65
C THR A 61 10.65 -18.55 -6.51
N ARG A 62 10.05 -18.07 -7.60
CA ARG A 62 8.77 -17.36 -7.57
C ARG A 62 7.65 -18.23 -6.99
N ARG A 63 7.59 -19.50 -7.41
CA ARG A 63 6.61 -20.47 -6.92
C ARG A 63 6.82 -20.76 -5.43
N GLU A 64 8.07 -20.92 -5.00
CA GLU A 64 8.42 -21.13 -3.60
C GLU A 64 8.04 -19.94 -2.72
N LEU A 65 8.38 -18.71 -3.13
CA LEU A 65 8.04 -17.49 -2.40
C LEU A 65 6.52 -17.30 -2.26
N THR A 66 5.79 -17.58 -3.33
CA THR A 66 4.32 -17.50 -3.34
C THR A 66 3.70 -18.53 -2.39
N SER A 67 4.29 -19.72 -2.30
CA SER A 67 3.79 -20.82 -1.46
C SER A 67 4.16 -20.64 0.02
N SER A 68 5.36 -20.15 0.30
CA SER A 68 5.94 -20.06 1.66
C SER A 68 5.45 -18.86 2.46
N LYS A 69 4.82 -17.86 1.82
CA LYS A 69 4.31 -16.63 2.45
C LYS A 69 5.33 -16.06 3.45
N VAL A 70 6.46 -15.56 2.93
CA VAL A 70 7.69 -15.11 3.62
C VAL A 70 7.55 -13.98 4.69
N GLY A 71 6.48 -14.00 5.49
CA GLY A 71 6.13 -12.96 6.46
C GLY A 71 5.69 -11.65 5.83
N LEU A 72 5.26 -11.68 4.56
CA LEU A 72 4.64 -10.57 3.84
C LEU A 72 3.14 -10.83 3.70
N SER A 73 2.32 -9.77 3.73
CA SER A 73 0.90 -9.87 3.39
C SER A 73 0.73 -10.31 1.92
N SER A 74 -0.41 -10.89 1.56
CA SER A 74 -0.67 -11.32 0.19
C SER A 74 -0.49 -10.19 -0.84
N GLN A 75 -0.85 -8.96 -0.46
CA GLN A 75 -0.70 -7.78 -1.30
C GLN A 75 0.77 -7.34 -1.42
N GLN A 76 1.51 -7.29 -0.32
CA GLN A 76 2.95 -6.99 -0.35
C GLN A 76 3.71 -7.99 -1.18
N LEU A 77 3.38 -9.27 -1.02
CA LEU A 77 3.99 -10.34 -1.78
C LEU A 77 3.65 -10.21 -3.27
N ALA A 78 2.39 -9.98 -3.64
CA ALA A 78 2.00 -9.78 -5.04
C ALA A 78 2.79 -8.64 -5.71
N VAL A 79 3.03 -7.54 -4.99
CA VAL A 79 3.79 -6.39 -5.50
C VAL A 79 5.30 -6.65 -5.54
N SER A 80 5.82 -7.43 -4.59
CA SER A 80 7.27 -7.57 -4.40
C SER A 80 7.85 -8.89 -4.92
N VAL A 81 7.00 -9.84 -5.34
CA VAL A 81 7.45 -11.22 -5.64
C VAL A 81 8.43 -11.24 -6.80
N ASP A 82 8.14 -10.54 -7.89
CA ASP A 82 9.04 -10.55 -9.06
C ASP A 82 10.37 -9.86 -8.75
N LEU A 83 10.34 -8.83 -7.88
CA LEU A 83 11.55 -8.18 -7.39
C LEU A 83 12.38 -9.11 -6.47
N LEU A 84 11.73 -9.80 -5.53
CA LEU A 84 12.36 -10.81 -4.68
C LEU A 84 13.00 -11.90 -5.51
N THR A 85 12.23 -12.48 -6.43
CA THR A 85 12.69 -13.54 -7.30
C THR A 85 13.87 -13.07 -8.13
N THR A 86 13.77 -11.90 -8.76
CA THR A 86 14.87 -11.32 -9.55
C THR A 86 16.13 -11.18 -8.73
N GLY A 87 16.08 -10.53 -7.56
CA GLY A 87 17.28 -10.28 -6.76
C GLY A 87 17.87 -11.54 -6.10
N ILE A 88 17.06 -12.56 -5.82
CA ILE A 88 17.55 -13.87 -5.35
C ILE A 88 18.26 -14.61 -6.49
N VAL A 89 17.64 -14.72 -7.67
CA VAL A 89 18.20 -15.45 -8.83
C VAL A 89 19.46 -14.76 -9.34
N SER A 90 19.49 -13.43 -9.33
CA SER A 90 20.65 -12.62 -9.72
C SER A 90 21.74 -12.55 -8.65
N GLN A 91 21.52 -13.14 -7.47
CA GLN A 91 22.44 -13.10 -6.32
C GLN A 91 22.80 -11.66 -5.90
N LEU A 92 21.90 -10.70 -6.12
CA LEU A 92 22.04 -9.33 -5.62
C LEU A 92 21.96 -9.25 -4.10
N TRP A 93 21.34 -10.26 -3.48
CA TRP A 93 21.32 -10.46 -2.04
C TRP A 93 22.09 -11.72 -1.67
N GLU A 94 22.75 -11.70 -0.53
CA GLU A 94 23.58 -12.81 -0.03
C GLU A 94 22.76 -14.09 0.19
N ASN A 95 21.49 -13.94 0.55
CA ASN A 95 20.56 -15.04 0.71
C ASN A 95 19.10 -14.56 0.69
N GLN A 96 18.17 -15.51 0.58
CA GLN A 96 16.73 -15.27 0.57
C GLN A 96 16.24 -14.56 1.84
N GLN A 97 16.80 -14.86 3.01
CA GLN A 97 16.38 -14.23 4.26
C GLN A 97 16.71 -12.73 4.25
N GLN A 98 17.91 -12.35 3.80
CA GLN A 98 18.32 -10.96 3.64
C GLN A 98 17.42 -10.21 2.65
N ALA A 99 17.07 -10.83 1.52
CA ALA A 99 16.15 -10.26 0.53
C ALA A 99 14.77 -9.95 1.14
N VAL A 100 14.22 -10.91 1.89
CA VAL A 100 12.93 -10.78 2.58
C VAL A 100 12.98 -9.68 3.64
N ASP A 101 14.04 -9.63 4.45
CA ASP A 101 14.17 -8.64 5.52
C ASP A 101 14.31 -7.22 4.98
N ARG A 102 15.02 -7.03 3.86
CA ARG A 102 15.11 -5.74 3.15
C ARG A 102 13.73 -5.26 2.69
N LEU A 103 12.90 -6.14 2.15
CA LEU A 103 11.56 -5.75 1.73
C LEU A 103 10.61 -5.52 2.88
N LYS A 104 10.70 -6.29 3.97
CA LYS A 104 9.95 -6.00 5.20
C LYS A 104 10.30 -4.62 5.75
N ALA A 105 11.59 -4.27 5.75
CA ALA A 105 12.05 -2.95 6.15
C ALA A 105 11.48 -1.84 5.25
N TYR A 106 11.50 -2.04 3.93
CA TYR A 106 10.87 -1.12 2.97
C TYR A 106 9.39 -0.93 3.27
N TRP A 107 8.63 -2.03 3.42
CA TRP A 107 7.19 -1.94 3.69
C TRP A 107 6.88 -1.29 5.03
N LYS A 108 7.72 -1.50 6.05
CA LYS A 108 7.62 -0.81 7.34
C LYS A 108 7.85 0.69 7.21
N TRP A 109 8.86 1.10 6.46
CA TRP A 109 9.12 2.50 6.15
C TRP A 109 7.97 3.12 5.34
N PHE A 110 7.55 2.47 4.26
CA PHE A 110 6.47 2.91 3.40
C PHE A 110 5.16 3.10 4.17
N LYS A 111 4.84 2.18 5.09
CA LYS A 111 3.71 2.31 6.01
C LYS A 111 3.86 3.57 6.89
N GLY A 112 5.04 3.82 7.45
CA GLY A 112 5.31 5.01 8.24
C GLY A 112 5.10 6.32 7.48
N GLU A 113 5.59 6.40 6.24
CA GLU A 113 5.42 7.59 5.38
C GLU A 113 3.97 7.80 4.92
N THR A 114 3.27 6.72 4.58
CA THR A 114 1.88 6.79 4.09
C THR A 114 0.87 7.03 5.21
N GLU A 115 1.04 6.40 6.37
CA GLU A 115 0.20 6.65 7.55
C GLU A 115 0.43 8.02 8.17
N ALA A 116 1.56 8.69 7.90
CA ALA A 116 1.77 10.09 8.28
C ALA A 116 0.87 11.08 7.52
N SER A 117 0.39 10.71 6.32
CA SER A 117 -0.37 11.61 5.44
C SER A 117 -1.90 11.37 5.50
N ALA A 118 -2.34 10.15 5.83
CA ALA A 118 -3.75 9.78 5.99
C ALA A 118 -3.95 8.70 7.07
N GLY A 119 -3.40 8.92 8.27
CA GLY A 119 -3.49 7.97 9.36
C GLY A 119 -4.94 7.64 9.74
N LEU A 120 -5.15 6.44 10.32
CA LEU A 120 -6.45 5.96 10.78
C LEU A 120 -7.26 7.02 11.56
N GLY A 121 -6.60 7.82 12.41
CA GLY A 121 -7.24 8.89 13.16
C GLY A 121 -7.85 9.99 12.28
N GLN A 122 -7.17 10.38 11.19
CA GLN A 122 -7.67 11.39 10.24
C GLN A 122 -8.80 10.84 9.38
N LEU A 123 -8.69 9.59 8.92
CA LEU A 123 -9.77 8.90 8.20
C LEU A 123 -11.02 8.78 9.07
N LEU A 124 -10.86 8.30 10.31
CA LEU A 124 -11.92 8.26 11.31
C LEU A 124 -12.53 9.64 11.51
N LYS A 125 -11.73 10.67 11.80
CA LYS A 125 -12.24 12.02 12.01
C LYS A 125 -13.08 12.52 10.82
N SER A 126 -12.58 12.36 9.59
CA SER A 126 -13.31 12.80 8.37
C SER A 126 -14.66 12.07 8.19
N PHE A 127 -14.68 10.77 8.46
CA PHE A 127 -15.89 9.95 8.39
C PHE A 127 -16.89 10.38 9.45
N LEU A 128 -16.45 10.50 10.70
CA LEU A 128 -17.29 10.91 11.82
C LEU A 128 -17.86 12.32 11.61
N ASP A 129 -17.07 13.26 11.09
CA ASP A 129 -17.53 14.61 10.78
C ASP A 129 -18.59 14.63 9.68
N THR A 130 -18.46 13.74 8.68
CA THR A 130 -19.46 13.57 7.61
C THR A 130 -20.76 12.99 8.15
N GLU A 131 -20.68 11.95 8.98
CA GLU A 131 -21.84 11.36 9.64
C GLU A 131 -22.54 12.38 10.55
N VAL A 132 -21.80 13.10 11.39
CA VAL A 132 -22.38 14.14 12.26
C VAL A 132 -23.13 15.20 11.46
N LYS A 133 -22.62 15.61 10.28
CA LYS A 133 -23.33 16.56 9.40
C LYS A 133 -24.64 15.96 8.88
N ASN A 134 -24.62 14.70 8.42
CA ASN A 134 -25.81 14.00 7.90
C ASN A 134 -26.91 13.84 8.97
N TYR A 135 -26.52 13.49 10.19
CA TYR A 135 -27.45 13.35 11.33
C TYR A 135 -28.04 14.70 11.75
N LYS A 136 -27.22 15.77 11.81
CA LYS A 136 -27.70 17.13 12.10
C LYS A 136 -28.71 17.63 11.07
N ALA A 137 -28.46 17.38 9.78
CA ALA A 137 -29.42 17.72 8.71
C ALA A 137 -30.77 16.99 8.87
N SER A 138 -30.75 15.82 9.50
CA SER A 138 -31.93 14.99 9.76
C SER A 138 -32.58 15.25 11.13
N GLY A 139 -32.08 16.20 11.92
CA GLY A 139 -32.56 16.50 13.28
C GLY A 139 -32.33 15.39 14.30
N ARG A 140 -31.41 14.45 14.04
CA ARG A 140 -31.11 13.30 14.90
C ARG A 140 -29.76 13.48 15.60
N GLN A 141 -29.61 12.82 16.75
CA GLN A 141 -28.31 12.74 17.41
C GLN A 141 -27.35 11.85 16.61
N PRO A 142 -26.04 12.19 16.53
CA PRO A 142 -25.07 11.38 15.81
C PRO A 142 -24.88 10.02 16.47
N GLU A 143 -25.28 8.96 15.76
CA GLU A 143 -25.07 7.58 16.17
C GLU A 143 -24.47 6.79 15.01
N ILE A 144 -23.41 6.02 15.27
CA ILE A 144 -22.73 5.22 14.25
C ILE A 144 -22.74 3.77 14.70
N HIS A 145 -23.39 2.92 13.92
CA HIS A 145 -23.40 1.48 14.17
C HIS A 145 -22.00 0.88 14.01
N TYR A 146 -21.63 -0.03 14.91
CA TYR A 146 -20.34 -0.74 14.84
C TYR A 146 -20.12 -1.45 13.50
N SER A 147 -21.17 -2.03 12.93
CA SER A 147 -21.12 -2.70 11.62
C SER A 147 -20.75 -1.74 10.50
N LEU A 148 -21.31 -0.52 10.50
CA LEU A 148 -21.01 0.52 9.51
C LEU A 148 -19.55 0.96 9.61
N LEU A 149 -19.07 1.23 10.82
CA LEU A 149 -17.67 1.60 11.06
C LEU A 149 -16.72 0.49 10.58
N ARG A 150 -17.02 -0.77 10.92
CA ARG A 150 -16.21 -1.92 10.50
C ARG A 150 -16.20 -2.09 8.98
N HIS A 151 -17.34 -1.87 8.32
CA HIS A 151 -17.44 -1.91 6.87
C HIS A 151 -16.61 -0.80 6.23
N GLN A 152 -16.71 0.44 6.73
CA GLN A 152 -15.95 1.57 6.22
C GLN A 152 -14.42 1.36 6.36
N ILE A 153 -13.97 0.85 7.51
CA ILE A 153 -12.56 0.52 7.73
C ILE A 153 -12.10 -0.55 6.72
N LYS A 154 -12.94 -1.56 6.44
CA LYS A 154 -12.63 -2.57 5.44
C LYS A 154 -12.50 -1.94 4.04
N GLN A 155 -13.39 -1.02 3.68
CA GLN A 155 -13.31 -0.28 2.41
C GLN A 155 -12.01 0.53 2.31
N TRP A 156 -11.56 1.19 3.39
CA TRP A 156 -10.29 1.92 3.37
C TRP A 156 -9.09 1.02 3.13
N VAL A 157 -9.13 -0.23 3.63
CA VAL A 157 -8.09 -1.22 3.32
C VAL A 157 -8.18 -1.65 1.85
N GLU A 158 -9.38 -1.93 1.35
CA GLU A 158 -9.61 -2.32 -0.05
C GLU A 158 -9.21 -1.21 -1.05
N MET A 159 -9.42 0.06 -0.68
CA MET A 159 -9.01 1.25 -1.45
C MET A 159 -7.52 1.61 -1.28
N GLY A 160 -6.80 0.93 -0.38
CA GLY A 160 -5.38 1.18 -0.11
C GLY A 160 -5.11 2.45 0.70
N TRP A 161 -6.12 3.04 1.34
CA TRP A 161 -5.95 4.16 2.28
C TRP A 161 -5.40 3.69 3.63
N LEU A 162 -5.77 2.48 4.04
CA LEU A 162 -5.15 1.78 5.15
C LEU A 162 -4.38 0.58 4.62
N PHE A 163 -3.15 0.43 5.09
CA PHE A 163 -2.29 -0.64 4.64
C PHE A 163 -2.78 -2.02 5.13
N GLU A 164 -3.27 -2.09 6.36
CA GLU A 164 -3.82 -3.31 6.95
C GLU A 164 -5.07 -2.98 7.77
N GLN A 165 -5.88 -4.01 8.03
CA GLN A 165 -7.04 -3.82 8.89
C GLN A 165 -6.57 -3.52 10.32
N PRO A 166 -6.91 -2.34 10.88
CA PRO A 166 -6.48 -1.98 12.21
C PRO A 166 -7.11 -2.89 13.26
N LYS A 167 -6.36 -3.14 14.34
CA LYS A 167 -6.88 -3.88 15.49
C LYS A 167 -8.08 -3.16 16.08
N GLY A 168 -9.08 -3.91 16.52
CA GLY A 168 -10.29 -3.35 17.13
C GLY A 168 -10.00 -2.46 18.34
N THR A 169 -8.93 -2.75 19.10
CA THR A 169 -8.48 -1.91 20.22
C THR A 169 -8.02 -0.53 19.75
N ALA A 170 -7.17 -0.45 18.72
CA ALA A 170 -6.68 0.81 18.18
C ALA A 170 -7.82 1.71 17.65
N VAL A 171 -8.81 1.10 16.98
CA VAL A 171 -10.02 1.81 16.54
C VAL A 171 -10.81 2.32 17.75
N LYS A 172 -10.99 1.48 18.77
CA LYS A 172 -11.75 1.82 19.98
C LYS A 172 -11.09 2.98 20.75
N ASP A 173 -9.77 2.93 20.91
CA ASP A 173 -9.00 3.95 21.63
C ASP A 173 -9.09 5.31 20.90
N LEU A 174 -8.88 5.31 19.58
CA LEU A 174 -9.05 6.52 18.76
C LEU A 174 -10.48 7.07 18.80
N MET A 175 -11.50 6.22 18.78
CA MET A 175 -12.88 6.66 18.91
C MET A 175 -13.13 7.33 20.27
N TYR A 176 -12.54 6.81 21.36
CA TYR A 176 -12.62 7.46 22.67
C TYR A 176 -11.91 8.81 22.72
N ASP A 177 -10.73 8.91 22.11
CA ASP A 177 -9.95 10.15 22.00
C ASP A 177 -10.70 11.22 21.18
N LEU A 178 -11.45 10.79 20.16
CA LEU A 178 -12.33 11.65 19.35
C LEU A 178 -13.65 12.02 20.06
N GLY A 179 -13.82 11.61 21.33
CA GLY A 179 -14.97 11.94 22.17
C GLY A 179 -16.20 11.07 21.94
N TRP A 180 -16.08 9.96 21.22
CA TRP A 180 -17.19 9.02 21.01
C TRP A 180 -17.22 7.97 22.13
N ARG A 181 -18.41 7.45 22.44
CA ARG A 181 -18.61 6.41 23.45
C ARG A 181 -19.41 5.27 22.86
N PHE A 182 -19.03 4.04 23.22
CA PHE A 182 -19.68 2.84 22.73
C PHE A 182 -20.77 2.37 23.69
N LYS A 183 -22.02 2.35 23.24
CA LYS A 183 -23.19 1.88 24.00
C LYS A 183 -24.07 1.04 23.08
N GLN A 184 -24.45 -0.16 23.53
CA GLN A 184 -25.42 -1.04 22.85
C GLN A 184 -25.17 -1.26 21.34
N GLY A 185 -23.91 -1.48 20.93
CA GLY A 185 -23.58 -1.73 19.52
C GLY A 185 -23.39 -0.48 18.66
N LYS A 186 -23.51 0.72 19.25
CA LYS A 186 -23.38 1.99 18.57
C LYS A 186 -22.35 2.90 19.24
N TRP A 187 -21.77 3.76 18.44
CA TRP A 187 -20.95 4.88 18.87
C TRP A 187 -21.80 6.14 18.87
N SER A 188 -21.82 6.88 19.98
CA SER A 188 -22.48 8.18 20.07
C SER A 188 -21.55 9.22 20.71
N LYS A 189 -21.77 10.50 20.41
CA LYS A 189 -21.24 11.57 21.26
C LYS A 189 -22.24 11.79 22.39
N ASP A 190 -21.73 11.70 23.63
CA ASP A 190 -22.46 12.17 24.81
C ASP A 190 -22.43 13.71 24.85
#